data_AF-A0A0G0AA65-F1
#
_entry.id   AF-A0A0G0AA65-F1
#
_cell.length_a   1.000
_cell.length_b   1.000
_cell.length_c   1.000
_cell.angle_alpha   90.00
_cell.angle_beta   90.00
_cell.angle_gamma   90.00
#
_symmetry.space_group_name_H-M   'P 1'
#
loop_
_entity.id
_entity.type
_entity.pdbx_description
1 polymer ?
#
loop_
_entity_poly.entity_id
_entity_poly.type
_entity_poly.pdbx_seq_one_letter_code
_entity_poly.pdbx_strand_id
1 'polypeptide(L)'
;MLKFLKLKNTVTKGLLLFLFIFSINNLDAGERKKIKREFCGLPIPFTEMPLINEILKRTQDLADDNSSFHNYNDDISAAVEGMKSDGFMVQEFAIELFEALFKKDKGFDEVIKIAGELIMTDLCYQSFAVKLFKCLFKKGKGFGEAIKVAEEAIKFDNWRIQRNAINLFRALVKKRHEPAYIPAIKAMASCLRSNVSGLNVELENLLEDLSSLSSL
;
A
#
# COMPACT_ATOMS: atom_id res chain seq x y z
N MET A 1 -6.98 -23.94 28.13
CA MET A 1 -7.28 -24.66 26.87
C MET A 1 -7.20 -23.78 25.62
N LEU A 2 -7.70 -22.52 25.63
CA LEU A 2 -7.66 -21.61 24.47
C LEU A 2 -6.25 -21.26 23.94
N LYS A 3 -5.23 -21.17 24.81
CA LYS A 3 -3.83 -20.85 24.41
C LYS A 3 -3.19 -21.96 23.55
N PHE A 4 -3.53 -23.22 23.79
CA PHE A 4 -3.00 -24.36 23.03
C PHE A 4 -3.57 -24.46 21.61
N LEU A 5 -4.82 -24.04 21.41
CA LEU A 5 -5.46 -23.98 20.09
C LEU A 5 -4.87 -22.88 19.19
N LYS A 6 -4.51 -21.71 19.76
CA LYS A 6 -3.79 -20.65 19.02
C LYS A 6 -2.38 -21.09 18.61
N LEU A 7 -1.69 -21.84 19.46
CA LEU A 7 -0.32 -22.31 19.17
C LEU A 7 -0.31 -23.34 18.03
N LYS A 8 -1.22 -24.32 18.04
CA LYS A 8 -1.35 -25.29 16.93
C LYS A 8 -1.64 -24.60 15.60
N ASN A 9 -2.52 -23.62 15.58
CA ASN A 9 -2.87 -22.92 14.34
C ASN A 9 -1.70 -22.07 13.78
N THR A 10 -0.81 -21.60 14.65
CA THR A 10 0.38 -20.83 14.27
C THR A 10 1.49 -21.75 13.73
N VAL A 11 1.73 -22.88 14.40
CA VAL A 11 2.74 -23.87 13.99
C VAL A 11 2.36 -24.53 12.66
N THR A 12 1.09 -24.89 12.45
CA THR A 12 0.65 -25.49 11.19
C THR A 12 0.74 -24.51 10.02
N LYS A 13 0.43 -23.23 10.25
CA LYS A 13 0.62 -22.17 9.24
C LYS A 13 2.09 -21.94 8.93
N GLY A 14 2.96 -21.93 9.95
CA GLY A 14 4.41 -21.82 9.77
C GLY A 14 5.01 -23.00 8.99
N LEU A 15 4.56 -24.23 9.27
CA LEU A 15 5.06 -25.44 8.59
C LEU A 15 4.56 -25.54 7.13
N LEU A 16 3.28 -25.23 6.88
CA LEU A 16 2.75 -25.14 5.51
C LEU A 16 3.48 -24.06 4.71
N LEU A 17 3.78 -22.92 5.34
CA LEU A 17 4.56 -21.85 4.72
C LEU A 17 5.99 -22.32 4.42
N PHE A 18 6.64 -23.02 5.34
CA PHE A 18 7.99 -23.57 5.16
C PHE A 18 8.07 -24.58 4.00
N LEU A 19 7.10 -25.50 3.90
CA LEU A 19 7.05 -26.47 2.82
C LEU A 19 6.75 -25.81 1.47
N PHE A 20 5.88 -24.80 1.45
CA PHE A 20 5.60 -24.00 0.26
C PHE A 20 6.85 -23.24 -0.22
N ILE A 21 7.62 -22.67 0.71
CA ILE A 21 8.91 -22.01 0.42
C ILE A 21 9.93 -23.01 -0.14
N PHE A 22 10.04 -24.19 0.47
CA PHE A 22 10.99 -25.23 0.05
C PHE A 22 10.71 -25.72 -1.38
N SER A 23 9.44 -25.89 -1.75
CA SER A 23 9.04 -26.28 -3.12
C SER A 23 9.42 -25.24 -4.17
N ILE A 24 9.36 -23.95 -3.85
CA ILE A 24 9.63 -22.85 -4.80
C ILE A 24 11.14 -22.65 -5.02
N ASN A 25 11.98 -22.95 -4.02
CA ASN A 25 13.43 -22.80 -4.12
C ASN A 25 14.09 -23.80 -5.08
N ASN A 26 13.41 -24.90 -5.41
CA ASN A 26 13.86 -25.86 -6.42
C ASN A 26 13.55 -25.46 -7.87
N LEU A 27 12.92 -24.30 -8.10
CA LEU A 27 12.61 -23.81 -9.44
C LEU A 27 13.80 -23.08 -10.08
N ASP A 28 13.86 -23.10 -11.41
CA ASP A 28 14.86 -22.36 -12.19
C ASP A 28 14.61 -20.84 -12.15
N ALA A 29 15.65 -20.04 -12.41
CA ALA A 29 15.60 -18.58 -12.50
C ALA A 29 14.60 -18.05 -13.54
N GLY A 30 14.38 -18.76 -14.64
CA GLY A 30 13.37 -18.42 -15.65
C GLY A 30 11.94 -18.57 -15.13
N GLU A 31 11.67 -19.69 -14.46
CA GLU A 31 10.36 -19.97 -13.85
C GLU A 31 10.05 -19.01 -12.70
N ARG A 32 11.06 -18.67 -11.88
CA ARG A 32 10.92 -17.64 -10.84
C ARG A 32 10.56 -16.26 -11.41
N LYS A 33 11.13 -15.86 -12.55
CA LYS A 33 10.79 -14.58 -13.21
C LYS A 33 9.37 -14.59 -13.77
N LYS A 34 8.91 -15.73 -14.32
CA LYS A 34 7.55 -15.89 -14.83
C LYS A 34 6.53 -15.87 -13.70
N ILE A 35 6.79 -16.60 -12.61
CA ILE A 35 5.96 -16.60 -11.40
C ILE A 35 5.99 -15.25 -10.69
N LYS A 36 7.11 -14.50 -10.68
CA LYS A 36 7.16 -13.12 -10.15
C LYS A 36 6.21 -12.15 -10.88
N ARG A 37 5.98 -12.36 -12.19
CA ARG A 37 5.01 -11.56 -12.96
C ARG A 37 3.58 -12.03 -12.76
N GLU A 38 3.38 -13.32 -12.50
CA GLU A 38 2.05 -13.96 -12.42
C GLU A 38 1.50 -14.08 -10.99
N PHE A 39 2.36 -14.10 -9.97
CA PHE A 39 2.04 -14.22 -8.55
C PHE A 39 2.84 -13.19 -7.73
N CYS A 40 2.25 -12.01 -7.56
CA CYS A 40 2.72 -11.00 -6.62
C CYS A 40 2.47 -11.49 -5.17
N GLY A 41 3.33 -12.38 -4.70
CA GLY A 41 3.23 -13.06 -3.39
C GLY A 41 4.28 -14.15 -3.16
N LEU A 42 5.45 -14.06 -3.82
CA LEU A 42 6.57 -15.00 -3.62
C LEU A 42 7.21 -14.80 -2.24
N PRO A 43 7.83 -15.85 -1.67
CA PRO A 43 8.38 -15.79 -0.34
C PRO A 43 9.55 -14.81 -0.27
N ILE A 44 9.62 -14.16 0.89
CA ILE A 44 10.65 -13.21 1.30
C ILE A 44 12.01 -13.83 1.00
N PRO A 45 12.84 -13.23 0.13
CA PRO A 45 14.21 -13.68 0.03
C PRO A 45 14.86 -13.48 1.41
N PHE A 46 15.59 -14.48 1.92
CA PHE A 46 16.29 -14.41 3.22
C PHE A 46 17.10 -13.12 3.41
N THR A 47 17.49 -12.48 2.30
CA THR A 47 18.17 -11.18 2.25
C THR A 47 17.37 -10.02 2.86
N GLU A 48 16.04 -10.10 2.96
CA GLU A 48 15.19 -9.03 3.52
C GLU A 48 14.87 -9.22 5.00
N MET A 49 15.19 -10.39 5.58
CA MET A 49 14.97 -10.66 7.00
C MET A 49 15.65 -9.64 7.95
N PRO A 50 16.87 -9.12 7.67
CA PRO A 50 17.46 -8.07 8.49
C PRO A 50 16.59 -6.81 8.56
N LEU A 51 16.10 -6.34 7.41
CA LEU A 51 15.25 -5.16 7.33
C LEU A 51 13.90 -5.38 8.01
N ILE A 52 13.29 -6.56 7.84
CA ILE A 52 12.05 -6.93 8.55
C ILE A 52 12.25 -6.87 10.07
N ASN A 53 13.31 -7.49 10.57
CA ASN A 53 13.59 -7.52 12.00
C ASN A 53 13.86 -6.11 12.54
N GLU A 54 14.54 -5.27 11.75
CA GLU A 54 14.74 -3.86 12.11
C GLU A 54 13.43 -3.09 12.20
N ILE A 55 12.58 -3.15 11.17
CA ILE A 55 11.29 -2.47 11.14
C ILE A 55 10.39 -2.93 12.29
N LEU A 56 10.34 -4.23 12.57
CA LEU A 56 9.56 -4.80 13.67
C LEU A 56 10.06 -4.30 15.03
N LYS A 57 11.38 -4.30 15.24
CA LYS A 57 11.98 -3.79 16.48
C LYS A 57 11.61 -2.32 16.69
N ARG A 58 11.81 -1.47 15.68
CA ARG A 58 11.45 -0.04 15.73
C ARG A 58 9.97 0.19 16.01
N THR A 59 9.11 -0.63 15.43
CA THR A 59 7.65 -0.57 15.67
C THR A 59 7.31 -0.89 17.13
N GLN A 60 7.99 -1.88 17.72
CA GLN A 60 7.83 -2.22 19.14
C GLN A 60 8.37 -1.12 20.04
N ASP A 61 9.57 -0.61 19.76
CA ASP A 61 10.18 0.48 20.50
C ASP A 61 9.24 1.70 20.54
N LEU A 62 8.63 2.10 19.41
CA LEU A 62 7.64 3.18 19.35
C LEU A 62 6.35 2.94 20.15
N ALA A 63 5.95 1.67 20.28
CA ALA A 63 4.75 1.29 21.03
C ALA A 63 4.99 1.36 22.54
N ASP A 64 6.19 0.99 22.99
CA ASP A 64 6.59 1.00 24.39
C ASP A 64 7.08 2.38 24.86
N ASP A 65 7.49 3.23 23.93
CA ASP A 65 8.15 4.48 24.26
C ASP A 65 7.20 5.60 24.72
N ASN A 66 7.45 6.09 25.93
CA ASN A 66 6.92 7.33 26.52
C ASN A 66 8.02 8.40 26.69
N SER A 67 9.22 8.19 26.15
CA SER A 67 10.37 9.07 26.25
C SER A 67 10.22 10.32 25.38
N SER A 68 10.79 11.44 25.85
CA SER A 68 10.88 12.68 25.06
C SER A 68 12.05 12.71 24.06
N PHE A 69 12.92 11.69 24.04
CA PHE A 69 14.18 11.68 23.28
C PHE A 69 14.28 10.58 22.20
N HIS A 70 13.15 10.15 21.63
CA HIS A 70 13.15 9.17 20.55
C HIS A 70 13.55 9.79 19.20
N ASN A 71 14.47 9.14 18.48
CA ASN A 71 14.89 9.60 17.14
C ASN A 71 13.94 9.07 16.06
N TYR A 72 12.89 9.84 15.78
CA TYR A 72 11.91 9.48 14.75
C TYR A 72 12.46 9.47 13.31
N ASN A 73 13.57 10.16 13.03
CA ASN A 73 14.10 10.24 11.67
C ASN A 73 14.62 8.88 11.18
N ASP A 74 15.22 8.10 12.07
CA ASP A 74 15.72 6.77 11.74
C ASP A 74 14.56 5.80 11.47
N ASP A 75 13.47 5.92 12.22
CA ASP A 75 12.27 5.11 12.01
C ASP A 75 11.55 5.45 10.71
N ILE A 76 11.41 6.75 10.43
CA ILE A 76 10.87 7.22 9.16
C ILE A 76 11.73 6.68 8.00
N SER A 77 13.06 6.75 8.12
CA SER A 77 13.98 6.26 7.10
C SER A 77 13.83 4.75 6.88
N ALA A 78 13.77 3.96 7.96
CA ALA A 78 13.54 2.52 7.89
C ALA A 78 12.18 2.17 7.25
N ALA A 79 11.12 2.90 7.58
CA ALA A 79 9.81 2.72 6.97
C ALA A 79 9.83 3.09 5.47
N VAL A 80 10.49 4.18 5.09
CA VAL A 80 10.64 4.57 3.67
C VAL A 80 11.43 3.50 2.90
N GLU A 81 12.52 2.99 3.46
CA GLU A 81 13.30 1.90 2.84
C GLU A 81 12.45 0.63 2.70
N GLY A 82 11.71 0.27 3.74
CA GLY A 82 10.80 -0.87 3.70
C GLY A 82 9.69 -0.73 2.65
N MET A 83 9.19 0.48 2.42
CA MET A 83 8.22 0.74 1.33
C MET A 83 8.83 0.61 -0.06
N LYS A 84 10.12 0.86 -0.21
CA LYS A 84 10.86 0.74 -1.49
C LYS A 84 11.37 -0.69 -1.76
N SER A 85 11.32 -1.58 -0.77
CA SER A 85 11.66 -2.99 -0.93
C SER A 85 10.70 -3.68 -1.91
N ASP A 86 11.20 -4.72 -2.59
CA ASP A 86 10.40 -5.58 -3.44
C ASP A 86 9.59 -6.63 -2.65
N GLY A 87 9.85 -6.75 -1.34
CA GLY A 87 9.21 -7.69 -0.44
C GLY A 87 7.84 -7.20 0.03
N PHE A 88 6.78 -7.88 -0.40
CA PHE A 88 5.41 -7.61 0.08
C PHE A 88 5.32 -7.53 1.61
N MET A 89 6.00 -8.45 2.32
CA MET A 89 5.99 -8.46 3.78
C MET A 89 6.75 -7.29 4.39
N VAL A 90 7.87 -6.88 3.76
CA VAL A 90 8.64 -5.70 4.19
C VAL A 90 7.77 -4.45 4.08
N GLN A 91 7.05 -4.30 2.97
CA GLN A 91 6.14 -3.19 2.74
C GLN A 91 4.97 -3.18 3.73
N GLU A 92 4.39 -4.35 4.05
CA GLU A 92 3.36 -4.47 5.09
C GLU A 92 3.88 -3.98 6.45
N PHE A 93 5.06 -4.45 6.89
CA PHE A 93 5.64 -3.99 8.15
C PHE A 93 6.04 -2.51 8.12
N ALA A 94 6.50 -1.99 6.98
CA ALA A 94 6.78 -0.57 6.82
C ALA A 94 5.51 0.28 7.01
N ILE A 95 4.35 -0.18 6.54
CA ILE A 95 3.07 0.47 6.81
C ILE A 95 2.72 0.43 8.29
N GLU A 96 2.94 -0.69 8.97
CA GLU A 96 2.73 -0.78 10.43
C GLU A 96 3.61 0.21 11.19
N LEU A 97 4.88 0.35 10.79
CA LEU A 97 5.80 1.33 11.35
C LEU A 97 5.32 2.77 11.10
N PHE A 98 4.85 3.08 9.90
CA PHE A 98 4.23 4.39 9.64
C PHE A 98 2.96 4.63 10.46
N GLU A 99 2.09 3.64 10.62
CA GLU A 99 0.91 3.78 11.48
C GLU A 99 1.30 4.02 12.95
N ALA A 100 2.41 3.43 13.43
CA ALA A 100 2.98 3.72 14.74
C ALA A 100 3.52 5.17 14.82
N LEU A 101 4.28 5.62 13.82
CA LEU A 101 4.76 7.01 13.71
C LEU A 101 3.63 8.03 13.69
N PHE A 102 2.52 7.74 13.01
CA PHE A 102 1.34 8.60 12.98
C PHE A 102 0.60 8.70 14.32
N LYS A 103 0.83 7.78 15.26
CA LYS A 103 0.33 7.93 16.65
C LYS A 103 1.16 8.94 17.44
N LYS A 104 2.38 9.24 16.98
CA LYS A 104 3.29 10.24 17.54
C LYS A 104 3.31 11.54 16.73
N ASP A 105 2.40 11.68 15.75
CA ASP A 105 2.32 12.79 14.81
C ASP A 105 3.62 13.04 14.00
N LYS A 106 4.27 11.96 13.55
CA LYS A 106 5.53 12.00 12.77
C LYS A 106 5.40 11.33 11.41
N GLY A 107 6.27 11.72 10.46
CA GLY A 107 6.47 11.02 9.18
C GLY A 107 5.42 11.27 8.11
N PHE A 108 4.53 12.25 8.27
CA PHE A 108 3.44 12.49 7.32
C PHE A 108 3.94 12.91 5.93
N ASP A 109 4.90 13.83 5.87
CA ASP A 109 5.39 14.39 4.61
C ASP A 109 6.17 13.33 3.81
N GLU A 110 6.96 12.51 4.49
CA GLU A 110 7.69 11.40 3.90
C GLU A 110 6.75 10.33 3.36
N VAL A 111 5.66 10.00 4.08
CA VAL A 111 4.64 9.06 3.59
C VAL A 111 3.90 9.62 2.38
N ILE A 112 3.53 10.90 2.40
CA ILE A 112 2.89 11.55 1.24
C ILE A 112 3.78 11.45 0.02
N LYS A 113 5.08 11.75 0.18
CA LYS A 113 6.06 11.69 -0.90
C LYS A 113 6.19 10.28 -1.46
N ILE A 114 6.46 9.28 -0.61
CA ILE A 114 6.67 7.90 -1.09
C ILE A 114 5.40 7.29 -1.66
N ALA A 115 4.22 7.57 -1.07
CA ALA A 115 2.95 7.12 -1.64
C ALA A 115 2.71 7.74 -3.02
N GLY A 116 3.02 9.03 -3.19
CA GLY A 116 2.95 9.71 -4.48
C GLY A 116 3.85 9.07 -5.54
N GLU A 117 5.11 8.81 -5.19
CA GLU A 117 6.08 8.12 -6.06
C GLU A 117 5.56 6.72 -6.46
N LEU A 118 5.05 5.93 -5.50
CA LEU A 118 4.59 4.57 -5.74
C LEU A 118 3.33 4.50 -6.63
N ILE A 119 2.40 5.47 -6.55
CA ILE A 119 1.23 5.54 -7.45
C ILE A 119 1.66 5.61 -8.92
N MET A 120 2.74 6.32 -9.20
CA MET A 120 3.28 6.53 -10.55
C MET A 120 4.06 5.33 -11.11
N THR A 121 4.17 4.23 -10.36
CA THR A 121 4.91 3.04 -10.82
C THR A 121 3.97 1.98 -11.42
N ASP A 122 4.46 1.27 -12.44
CA ASP A 122 3.81 0.09 -13.05
C ASP A 122 4.10 -1.22 -12.27
N LEU A 123 4.63 -1.09 -11.05
CA LEU A 123 4.95 -2.24 -10.22
C LEU A 123 3.69 -2.71 -9.48
N CYS A 124 3.68 -3.96 -9.01
CA CYS A 124 2.57 -4.55 -8.24
C CYS A 124 2.27 -3.82 -6.91
N TYR A 125 3.03 -2.78 -6.54
CA TYR A 125 2.95 -2.00 -5.29
C TYR A 125 1.76 -1.03 -5.21
N GLN A 126 0.87 -1.11 -6.19
CA GLN A 126 -0.33 -0.30 -6.40
C GLN A 126 -1.25 -0.27 -5.18
N SER A 127 -1.42 -1.43 -4.53
CA SER A 127 -2.25 -1.56 -3.33
C SER A 127 -1.66 -0.81 -2.15
N PHE A 128 -0.33 -0.77 -2.03
CA PHE A 128 0.36 -0.17 -0.89
C PHE A 128 0.34 1.35 -0.92
N ALA A 129 0.55 1.95 -2.09
CA ALA A 129 0.48 3.41 -2.23
C ALA A 129 -0.91 3.95 -1.84
N VAL A 130 -1.96 3.31 -2.34
CA VAL A 130 -3.35 3.63 -1.96
C VAL A 130 -3.61 3.32 -0.48
N LYS A 131 -3.00 2.26 0.08
CA LYS A 131 -3.10 1.93 1.51
C LYS A 131 -2.46 3.00 2.39
N LEU A 132 -1.27 3.51 2.04
CA LEU A 132 -0.61 4.62 2.72
C LEU A 132 -1.47 5.88 2.74
N PHE A 133 -2.03 6.28 1.59
CA PHE A 133 -2.98 7.41 1.54
C PHE A 133 -4.22 7.17 2.41
N LYS A 134 -4.79 5.95 2.41
CA LYS A 134 -5.90 5.62 3.32
C LYS A 134 -5.50 5.77 4.80
N CYS A 135 -4.28 5.40 5.17
CA CYS A 135 -3.76 5.62 6.52
C CYS A 135 -3.63 7.12 6.85
N LEU A 136 -3.13 7.93 5.91
CA LEU A 136 -3.09 9.40 6.04
C LEU A 136 -4.49 10.01 6.22
N PHE A 137 -5.48 9.55 5.44
CA PHE A 137 -6.85 10.06 5.53
C PHE A 137 -7.50 9.76 6.89
N LYS A 138 -7.15 8.63 7.55
CA LYS A 138 -7.61 8.35 8.92
C LYS A 138 -7.10 9.40 9.92
N LYS A 139 -5.98 10.07 9.61
CA LYS A 139 -5.37 11.15 10.40
C LYS A 139 -5.74 12.55 9.91
N GLY A 140 -6.61 12.66 8.91
CA GLY A 140 -7.00 13.95 8.36
C GLY A 140 -5.92 14.63 7.50
N LYS A 141 -4.93 13.89 6.99
CA LYS A 141 -3.77 14.41 6.26
C LYS A 141 -3.73 13.95 4.80
N GLY A 142 -2.99 14.67 3.95
CA GLY A 142 -2.61 14.24 2.60
C GLY A 142 -3.71 14.23 1.54
N PHE A 143 -4.88 14.83 1.79
CA PHE A 143 -5.99 14.86 0.83
C PHE A 143 -5.67 15.65 -0.44
N GLY A 144 -5.09 16.85 -0.29
CA GLY A 144 -4.77 17.72 -1.42
C GLY A 144 -3.69 17.10 -2.32
N GLU A 145 -2.66 16.52 -1.71
CA GLU A 145 -1.58 15.83 -2.41
C GLU A 145 -2.09 14.56 -3.10
N ALA A 146 -2.99 13.80 -2.47
CA ALA A 146 -3.62 12.64 -3.10
C ALA A 146 -4.42 13.01 -4.36
N ILE A 147 -5.16 14.14 -4.34
CA ILE A 147 -5.85 14.63 -5.53
C ILE A 147 -4.85 14.95 -6.64
N LYS A 148 -3.80 15.74 -6.34
CA LYS A 148 -2.79 16.13 -7.33
C LYS A 148 -2.11 14.91 -7.96
N VAL A 149 -1.69 13.95 -7.13
CA VAL A 149 -1.08 12.71 -7.59
C VAL A 149 -2.04 11.91 -8.48
N ALA A 150 -3.31 11.77 -8.10
CA ALA A 150 -4.29 11.07 -8.93
C ALA A 150 -4.55 11.79 -10.27
N GLU A 151 -4.63 13.12 -10.28
CA GLU A 151 -4.78 13.93 -11.49
C GLU A 151 -3.58 13.85 -12.43
N GLU A 152 -2.37 13.70 -11.89
CA GLU A 152 -1.17 13.47 -12.70
C GLU A 152 -1.13 12.03 -13.23
N ALA A 153 -1.39 11.04 -12.37
CA ALA A 153 -1.35 9.63 -12.71
C ALA A 153 -2.36 9.24 -13.79
N ILE A 154 -3.55 9.86 -13.82
CA ILE A 154 -4.57 9.56 -14.84
C ILE A 154 -4.15 9.95 -16.26
N LYS A 155 -3.16 10.85 -16.41
CA LYS A 155 -2.67 11.32 -17.72
C LYS A 155 -1.69 10.36 -18.38
N PHE A 156 -1.17 9.38 -17.63
CA PHE A 156 -0.23 8.40 -18.17
C PHE A 156 -0.93 7.46 -19.14
N ASP A 157 -0.24 7.08 -20.23
CA ASP A 157 -0.69 6.02 -21.14
C ASP A 157 -0.33 4.62 -20.60
N ASN A 158 -0.67 4.39 -19.34
CA ASN A 158 -0.50 3.11 -18.68
C ASN A 158 -1.74 2.83 -17.84
N TRP A 159 -2.51 1.82 -18.26
CA TRP A 159 -3.79 1.48 -17.64
C TRP A 159 -3.65 1.15 -16.15
N ARG A 160 -2.50 0.63 -15.70
CA ARG A 160 -2.27 0.30 -14.29
C ARG A 160 -2.03 1.55 -13.44
N ILE A 161 -1.27 2.52 -13.95
CA ILE A 161 -1.10 3.82 -13.27
C ILE A 161 -2.44 4.55 -13.21
N GLN A 162 -3.20 4.54 -14.31
CA GLN A 162 -4.57 5.09 -14.33
C GLN A 162 -5.48 4.36 -13.33
N ARG A 163 -5.38 3.04 -13.21
CA ARG A 163 -6.13 2.24 -12.21
C ARG A 163 -5.83 2.71 -10.79
N ASN A 164 -4.56 3.00 -10.47
CA ASN A 164 -4.15 3.53 -9.17
C ASN A 164 -4.78 4.88 -8.89
N ALA A 165 -4.76 5.77 -9.88
CA ALA A 165 -5.41 7.07 -9.80
C ALA A 165 -6.91 6.95 -9.51
N ILE A 166 -7.64 6.09 -10.25
CA ILE A 166 -9.06 5.84 -10.03
C ILE A 166 -9.31 5.27 -8.62
N ASN A 167 -8.50 4.31 -8.18
CA ASN A 167 -8.61 3.76 -6.82
C ASN A 167 -8.33 4.79 -5.72
N LEU A 168 -7.43 5.74 -5.97
CA LEU A 168 -7.14 6.84 -5.05
C LEU A 168 -8.30 7.85 -5.02
N PHE A 169 -8.86 8.24 -6.17
CA PHE A 169 -10.09 9.04 -6.24
C PHE A 169 -11.25 8.36 -5.51
N ARG A 170 -11.42 7.05 -5.70
CA ARG A 170 -12.42 6.25 -4.99
C ARG A 170 -12.23 6.34 -3.48
N ALA A 171 -11.00 6.23 -3.00
CA ALA A 171 -10.70 6.37 -1.57
C ALA A 171 -11.06 7.77 -1.03
N LEU A 172 -10.83 8.83 -1.81
CA LEU A 172 -11.19 10.21 -1.47
C LEU A 172 -12.71 10.41 -1.44
N VAL A 173 -13.43 9.89 -2.43
CA VAL A 173 -14.90 9.93 -2.53
C VAL A 173 -15.54 9.22 -1.33
N LYS A 174 -15.05 8.03 -0.97
CA LYS A 174 -15.51 7.31 0.23
C LYS A 174 -15.25 8.06 1.55
N LYS A 175 -14.25 8.93 1.58
CA LYS A 175 -13.99 9.84 2.70
C LYS A 175 -14.82 11.12 2.66
N ARG A 176 -15.73 11.23 1.69
CA ARG A 176 -16.56 12.42 1.44
C ARG A 176 -15.75 13.70 1.30
N HIS A 177 -14.55 13.60 0.74
CA HIS A 177 -13.70 14.76 0.53
C HIS A 177 -14.16 15.48 -0.75
N GLU A 178 -15.10 16.42 -0.60
CA GLU A 178 -15.76 17.12 -1.70
C GLU A 178 -14.83 17.69 -2.78
N PRO A 179 -13.65 18.26 -2.45
CA PRO A 179 -12.71 18.74 -3.47
C PRO A 179 -12.26 17.67 -4.47
N ALA A 180 -12.37 16.38 -4.13
CA ALA A 180 -12.01 15.28 -5.03
C ALA A 180 -13.10 14.89 -6.02
N TYR A 181 -14.37 15.31 -5.85
CA TYR A 181 -15.48 14.81 -6.67
C TYR A 181 -15.37 15.25 -8.12
N ILE A 182 -15.11 16.54 -8.36
CA ILE A 182 -14.96 17.08 -9.72
C ILE A 182 -13.73 16.48 -10.43
N PRO A 183 -12.52 16.43 -9.81
CA PRO A 183 -11.39 15.68 -10.35
C PRO A 183 -11.71 14.22 -10.68
N ALA A 184 -12.42 13.50 -9.81
CA ALA A 184 -12.79 12.11 -10.02
C ALA A 184 -13.70 11.92 -11.25
N ILE A 185 -14.72 12.78 -11.41
CA ILE A 185 -15.61 12.76 -12.59
C ILE A 185 -14.82 13.03 -13.88
N LYS A 186 -13.92 14.03 -13.86
CA LYS A 186 -13.06 14.34 -15.02
C LYS A 186 -12.14 13.18 -15.38
N ALA A 187 -11.54 12.53 -14.38
CA ALA A 187 -10.70 11.36 -14.56
C ALA A 187 -11.47 10.21 -15.23
N MET A 188 -12.68 9.91 -14.73
CA MET A 188 -13.55 8.90 -15.35
C MET A 188 -13.88 9.21 -16.81
N ALA A 189 -14.30 10.45 -17.09
CA ALA A 189 -14.63 10.88 -18.45
C ALA A 189 -13.41 10.83 -19.39
N SER A 190 -12.19 11.01 -18.86
CA SER A 190 -10.96 10.84 -19.63
C SER A 190 -10.75 9.37 -19.99
N CYS A 191 -10.81 8.46 -19.02
CA CYS A 191 -10.60 7.02 -19.24
C CYS A 191 -11.65 6.38 -20.16
N LEU A 192 -12.91 6.81 -20.08
CA LEU A 192 -13.97 6.33 -20.98
C LEU A 192 -13.71 6.74 -22.43
N ARG A 193 -13.19 7.95 -22.67
CA ARG A 193 -12.86 8.44 -24.01
C ARG A 193 -11.66 7.72 -24.63
N SER A 194 -10.69 7.33 -23.81
CA SER A 194 -9.52 6.56 -24.27
C SER A 194 -9.79 5.06 -24.43
N ASN A 195 -11.01 4.58 -24.15
CA ASN A 195 -11.43 3.19 -24.28
C ASN A 195 -10.48 2.18 -23.62
N VAL A 196 -10.01 2.51 -22.41
CA VAL A 196 -9.08 1.67 -21.65
C VAL A 196 -9.85 0.51 -21.03
N SER A 197 -9.96 -0.59 -21.78
CA SER A 197 -10.77 -1.77 -21.41
C SER A 197 -10.42 -2.38 -20.05
N GLY A 198 -9.19 -2.18 -19.57
CA GLY A 198 -8.72 -2.65 -18.26
C GLY A 198 -9.25 -1.90 -17.04
N LEU A 199 -10.09 -0.85 -17.21
CA LEU A 199 -10.56 0.01 -16.13
C LEU A 199 -12.07 -0.03 -15.88
N ASN A 200 -12.85 -0.78 -16.68
CA ASN A 200 -14.31 -0.73 -16.64
C ASN A 200 -14.86 -0.99 -15.23
N VAL A 201 -14.35 -2.00 -14.54
CA VAL A 201 -14.79 -2.35 -13.18
C VAL A 201 -14.50 -1.21 -12.20
N GLU A 202 -13.31 -0.62 -12.24
CA GLU A 202 -12.93 0.49 -11.34
C GLU A 202 -13.74 1.76 -11.62
N LEU A 203 -14.05 2.04 -12.89
CA LEU A 203 -14.87 3.17 -13.30
C LEU A 203 -16.33 3.01 -12.84
N GLU A 204 -16.92 1.82 -13.00
CA GLU A 204 -18.26 1.50 -12.50
C GLU A 204 -18.32 1.65 -10.98
N ASN A 205 -17.33 1.11 -10.27
CA ASN A 205 -17.21 1.25 -8.82
C ASN A 205 -17.12 2.72 -8.37
N LEU A 206 -16.36 3.56 -9.10
CA LEU A 206 -16.24 4.98 -8.78
C LEU A 206 -17.56 5.73 -9.09
N LEU A 207 -18.25 5.36 -10.17
CA LEU A 207 -19.57 5.90 -10.51
C LEU A 207 -20.59 5.59 -9.43
N GLU A 208 -20.61 4.35 -8.93
CA GLU A 208 -21.49 3.91 -7.85
C GLU A 208 -21.23 4.71 -6.57
N ASP A 209 -19.95 4.83 -6.17
CA ASP A 209 -19.57 5.59 -4.99
C ASP A 209 -19.99 7.07 -5.13
N LEU A 210 -19.80 7.70 -6.29
CA LEU A 210 -20.24 9.08 -6.56
C LEU A 210 -21.77 9.22 -6.57
N SER A 211 -22.49 8.25 -7.13
CA SER A 211 -23.96 8.27 -7.17
C SER A 211 -24.57 8.09 -5.79
N SER A 212 -23.91 7.35 -4.89
CA SER A 212 -24.35 7.22 -3.50
C SER A 212 -24.25 8.53 -2.69
N LEU A 213 -23.55 9.55 -3.21
CA LEU A 213 -23.46 10.86 -2.56
C LEU A 213 -24.71 11.72 -2.82
N SER A 214 -25.44 11.52 -3.92
CA SER A 214 -26.61 12.33 -4.28
C SER A 214 -27.90 11.88 -3.59
N SER A 215 -27.89 10.72 -2.92
CA SER A 215 -29.02 10.16 -2.18
C SER A 215 -29.11 10.62 -0.71
N LEU A 216 -28.42 11.69 -0.33
CA LEU A 216 -28.36 12.29 1.01
C LEU A 216 -28.78 13.76 0.96
#